data_AF-A0A433QGB5-F1
#
_entry.id   AF-A0A433QGB5-F1
#
_cell.length_a   1.000
_cell.length_b   1.000
_cell.length_c   1.000
_cell.angle_alpha   90.00
_cell.angle_beta   90.00
_cell.angle_gamma   90.00
#
_symmetry.space_group_name_H-M   'P 1'
#
loop_
_entity.id
_entity.type
_entity.pdbx_description
1 polymer ?
#
loop_
_entity_poly.entity_id
_entity_poly.type
_entity_poly.pdbx_seq_one_letter_code
_entity_poly.pdbx_strand_id
1 'polypeptide(L)'
;MIDVVHSELTTHHNSTRLQAYLSRQKEHRDDAEFPDEVDTPLNVPARTRFARYRGLQSFRTSPWDPYENLPIDYARIFQFENYKRTRARVVAQAIGGAVKVRD
;
A
#
# COMPACT_ATOMS: atom_id res chain seq x y z
N MET A 1 -39.65 -21.36 -16.03
CA MET A 1 -39.62 -20.31 -14.99
C MET A 1 -38.24 -20.18 -14.34
N ILE A 2 -37.47 -21.27 -14.16
CA ILE A 2 -36.10 -21.25 -13.60
C ILE A 2 -35.06 -20.62 -14.56
N ASP A 3 -35.20 -20.79 -15.88
CA ASP A 3 -34.24 -20.28 -16.88
C ASP A 3 -34.22 -18.75 -17.02
N VAL A 4 -35.35 -18.07 -16.76
CA VAL A 4 -35.44 -16.60 -16.83
C VAL A 4 -34.70 -15.97 -15.64
N VAL A 5 -34.84 -16.54 -14.44
CA VAL A 5 -34.18 -16.05 -13.21
C VAL A 5 -32.66 -16.22 -13.30
N HIS A 6 -32.16 -17.31 -13.91
CA HIS A 6 -30.73 -17.50 -14.13
C HIS A 6 -30.17 -16.50 -15.16
N SER A 7 -30.95 -16.15 -16.19
CA SER A 7 -30.56 -15.16 -17.20
C SER A 7 -30.53 -13.72 -16.65
N GLU A 8 -31.49 -13.34 -15.79
CA GLU A 8 -31.52 -12.02 -15.14
C GLU A 8 -30.43 -11.89 -14.07
N LEU A 9 -30.20 -12.95 -13.28
CA LEU A 9 -29.13 -12.97 -12.28
C LEU A 9 -27.75 -12.86 -12.95
N THR A 10 -27.54 -13.55 -14.08
CA THR A 10 -26.31 -13.46 -14.87
C THR A 10 -26.14 -12.07 -15.49
N THR A 11 -27.23 -11.48 -15.98
CA THR A 11 -27.23 -10.11 -16.55
C THR A 11 -26.92 -9.05 -15.50
N HIS A 12 -27.49 -9.16 -14.30
CA HIS A 12 -27.22 -8.22 -13.21
C HIS A 12 -25.77 -8.29 -12.73
N HIS A 13 -25.23 -9.49 -12.47
CA HIS A 13 -23.84 -9.66 -12.07
C HIS A 13 -22.87 -9.14 -13.13
N ASN A 14 -23.15 -9.38 -14.42
CA ASN A 14 -22.36 -8.85 -15.53
C ASN A 14 -22.46 -7.32 -15.60
N SER A 15 -23.65 -6.75 -15.37
CA SER A 15 -23.86 -5.30 -15.32
C SER A 15 -23.07 -4.65 -14.17
N THR A 16 -23.13 -5.21 -12.96
CA THR A 16 -22.35 -4.71 -11.81
C THR A 16 -20.84 -4.81 -12.05
N ARG A 17 -20.36 -5.92 -12.63
CA ARG A 17 -18.95 -6.09 -12.99
C ARG A 17 -18.51 -5.09 -14.06
N LEU A 18 -19.34 -4.87 -15.08
CA LEU A 18 -19.08 -3.89 -16.13
C LEU A 18 -19.06 -2.47 -15.56
N GLN A 19 -20.03 -2.11 -14.71
CA GLN A 19 -20.05 -0.82 -14.02
C GLN A 19 -18.81 -0.63 -13.14
N ALA A 20 -18.42 -1.64 -12.35
CA ALA A 20 -17.21 -1.57 -11.53
C ALA A 20 -15.93 -1.45 -12.37
N TYR A 21 -15.88 -2.12 -13.53
CA TYR A 21 -14.77 -1.97 -14.49
C TYR A 21 -14.73 -0.55 -15.07
N LEU A 22 -15.87 -0.02 -15.52
CA LEU A 22 -15.96 1.34 -16.06
C LEU A 22 -15.63 2.41 -15.01
N SER A 23 -16.08 2.23 -13.76
CA SER A 23 -15.72 3.11 -12.63
C SER A 23 -14.21 3.13 -12.44
N ARG A 24 -13.58 1.96 -12.37
CA ARG A 24 -12.12 1.85 -12.23
C ARG A 24 -11.38 2.50 -13.40
N GLN A 25 -11.87 2.29 -14.63
CA GLN A 25 -11.28 2.91 -15.82
C GLN A 25 -11.41 4.43 -15.79
N LYS A 26 -12.51 4.96 -15.26
CA LYS A 26 -12.68 6.39 -15.06
C LYS A 26 -11.73 6.91 -13.97
N GLU A 27 -11.70 6.26 -12.80
CA GLU A 27 -10.77 6.59 -11.69
C GLU A 27 -9.31 6.61 -12.18
N HIS A 28 -8.88 5.62 -12.98
CA HIS A 28 -7.54 5.60 -13.56
C HIS A 28 -7.25 6.77 -14.52
N ARG A 29 -8.24 7.26 -15.24
CA ARG A 29 -8.08 8.43 -16.13
C ARG A 29 -8.02 9.71 -15.30
N ASP A 30 -8.92 9.84 -14.33
CA ASP A 30 -8.99 11.00 -13.44
C ASP A 30 -7.69 11.12 -12.62
N ASP A 31 -7.15 10.03 -12.06
CA ASP A 31 -5.86 10.01 -11.35
C ASP A 31 -4.66 10.38 -12.24
N ALA A 32 -4.72 10.03 -13.54
CA ALA A 32 -3.68 10.37 -14.49
C ALA A 32 -3.72 11.85 -14.91
N GLU A 33 -4.92 12.43 -14.98
CA GLU A 33 -5.13 13.84 -15.32
C GLU A 33 -4.88 14.76 -14.12
N PHE A 34 -5.31 14.34 -12.92
CA PHE A 34 -5.26 15.12 -11.68
C PHE A 34 -4.56 14.31 -10.56
N PRO A 35 -3.22 14.20 -10.60
CA PRO A 35 -2.49 13.38 -9.64
C PRO A 35 -2.62 13.95 -8.21
N ASP A 36 -3.03 13.11 -7.27
CA ASP A 36 -3.17 13.41 -5.84
C ASP A 36 -4.10 14.60 -5.50
N GLU A 37 -4.88 15.13 -6.47
CA GLU A 37 -5.84 16.19 -6.22
C GLU A 37 -7.06 15.63 -5.47
N VAL A 38 -7.44 16.31 -4.39
CA VAL A 38 -8.59 15.94 -3.57
C VAL A 38 -9.41 17.17 -3.22
N ASP A 39 -10.72 17.09 -3.44
CA ASP A 39 -11.65 18.15 -3.05
C ASP A 39 -11.73 18.29 -1.53
N THR A 40 -11.68 19.54 -1.06
CA THR A 40 -11.85 19.84 0.37
C THR A 40 -13.33 19.72 0.75
N PRO A 41 -13.68 18.90 1.77
CA PRO A 41 -15.07 18.73 2.16
C PRO A 41 -15.66 20.04 2.72
N LEU A 42 -16.84 20.44 2.24
CA LEU A 42 -17.47 21.72 2.63
C LEU A 42 -17.97 21.73 4.08
N ASN A 43 -18.26 20.57 4.64
CA ASN A 43 -18.82 20.42 5.98
C ASN A 43 -17.77 20.35 7.10
N VAL A 44 -16.48 20.19 6.77
CA VAL A 44 -15.40 20.04 7.75
C VAL A 44 -14.29 21.03 7.43
N PRO A 45 -13.82 21.85 8.40
CA PRO A 45 -12.68 22.72 8.16
C PRO A 45 -11.45 21.93 7.69
N ALA A 46 -10.76 22.43 6.66
CA ALA A 46 -9.60 21.77 6.06
C ALA A 46 -8.52 21.44 7.11
N ARG A 47 -8.28 22.33 8.08
CA ARG A 47 -7.34 22.09 9.19
C ARG A 47 -7.68 20.83 9.99
N THR A 48 -8.96 20.53 10.20
CA THR A 48 -9.39 19.32 10.91
C THR A 48 -9.28 18.11 10.01
N ARG A 49 -9.73 18.20 8.75
CA ARG A 49 -9.70 17.10 7.78
C ARG A 49 -8.27 16.60 7.49
N PHE A 50 -7.31 17.53 7.45
CA PHE A 50 -5.91 17.27 7.11
C PHE A 50 -4.96 17.45 8.31
N ALA A 51 -5.46 17.33 9.54
CA ALA A 51 -4.67 17.56 10.77
C ALA A 51 -3.42 16.67 10.89
N ARG A 52 -3.41 15.49 10.24
CA ARG A 52 -2.28 14.54 10.25
C ARG A 52 -1.26 14.80 9.13
N TYR A 53 -1.56 15.70 8.21
CA TYR A 53 -0.70 15.99 7.06
C TYR A 53 0.26 17.12 7.42
N ARG A 54 1.45 17.12 6.80
CA ARG A 54 2.44 18.19 6.95
C ARG A 54 2.89 18.70 5.58
N GLY A 55 3.05 20.02 5.47
CA GLY A 55 3.70 20.63 4.31
C GLY A 55 5.21 20.41 4.37
N LEU A 56 5.78 19.93 3.28
CA LEU A 56 7.24 19.85 3.10
C LEU A 56 7.67 20.90 2.08
N GLN A 57 8.83 21.52 2.33
CA GLN A 57 9.41 22.45 1.37
C GLN A 57 9.93 21.73 0.12
N SER A 58 10.48 20.52 0.29
CA SER A 58 10.98 19.68 -0.79
C SER A 58 10.86 18.21 -0.38
N PHE A 59 10.17 17.41 -1.18
CA PHE A 59 10.09 15.96 -0.97
C PHE A 59 11.45 15.26 -0.98
N ARG A 60 12.48 15.88 -1.58
CA ARG A 60 13.81 15.26 -1.72
C ARG A 60 14.75 15.57 -0.56
N THR A 61 14.62 16.75 0.04
CA THR A 61 15.61 17.29 0.98
C THR A 61 15.04 17.59 2.35
N SER A 62 13.73 17.82 2.48
CA SER A 62 13.13 18.01 3.81
C SER A 62 13.25 16.71 4.62
N PRO A 63 13.70 16.78 5.89
CA PRO A 63 13.86 15.60 6.72
C PRO A 63 12.50 14.96 7.02
N TRP A 64 12.47 13.62 7.03
CA TRP A 64 11.31 12.83 7.42
C TRP A 64 11.79 11.73 8.36
N ASP A 65 11.39 11.77 9.63
CA ASP A 65 11.79 10.76 10.62
C ASP A 65 11.10 9.41 10.31
N PRO A 66 11.85 8.32 10.06
CA PRO A 66 11.28 7.00 9.81
C PRO A 66 10.57 6.38 11.02
N TYR A 67 10.84 6.86 12.24
CA TYR A 67 10.31 6.30 13.48
C TYR A 67 9.16 7.12 14.07
N GLU A 68 8.66 8.11 13.34
CA GLU A 68 7.54 8.94 13.76
C GLU A 68 6.19 8.28 13.42
N ASN A 69 5.21 8.34 14.34
CA ASN A 69 3.81 7.93 14.12
C ASN A 69 3.61 6.49 13.59
N LEU A 70 4.46 5.55 14.01
CA LEU A 70 4.38 4.15 13.57
C LEU A 70 3.15 3.42 14.15
N PRO A 71 2.50 2.53 13.37
CA PRO A 71 1.45 1.65 13.87
C PRO A 71 1.97 0.70 14.95
N ILE A 72 1.08 0.27 15.85
CA ILE A 72 1.44 -0.67 16.94
C ILE A 72 2.01 -2.00 16.42
N ASP A 73 1.54 -2.47 15.26
CA ASP A 73 2.04 -3.69 14.63
C ASP A 73 3.49 -3.60 14.17
N TYR A 74 4.02 -2.39 13.98
CA TYR A 74 5.44 -2.20 13.66
C TYR A 74 6.35 -2.66 14.81
N ALA A 75 5.87 -2.65 16.05
CA ALA A 75 6.61 -3.18 17.19
C ALA A 75 6.76 -4.71 17.16
N ARG A 76 6.00 -5.41 16.29
CA ARG A 76 6.00 -6.87 16.20
C ARG A 76 6.97 -7.41 15.14
N ILE A 77 7.46 -6.56 14.24
CA ILE A 77 8.37 -6.96 13.16
C ILE A 77 9.83 -6.83 13.58
N PHE A 78 10.72 -7.58 12.91
CA PHE A 78 12.16 -7.50 13.13
C PHE A 78 12.80 -6.52 12.14
N GLN A 79 13.57 -5.57 12.67
CA GLN A 79 14.39 -4.66 11.89
C GLN A 79 15.83 -5.17 11.81
N PHE A 80 16.40 -5.21 10.60
CA PHE A 80 17.83 -5.47 10.42
C PHE A 80 18.62 -4.17 10.53
N GLU A 81 19.57 -4.10 11.44
CA GLU A 81 20.54 -2.98 11.52
C GLU A 81 21.35 -2.87 10.22
N ASN A 82 21.81 -4.02 9.69
CA ASN A 82 22.47 -4.10 8.39
C ASN A 82 22.04 -5.36 7.64
N TYR A 83 21.06 -5.17 6.75
CA TYR A 83 20.50 -6.28 5.96
C TYR A 83 21.56 -6.94 5.06
N LYS A 84 22.36 -6.15 4.34
CA LYS A 84 23.35 -6.68 3.38
C LYS A 84 24.38 -7.58 4.06
N ARG A 85 24.91 -7.13 5.21
CA ARG A 85 25.88 -7.90 6.01
C ARG A 85 25.26 -9.16 6.59
N THR A 86 24.06 -9.04 7.15
CA THR A 86 23.35 -10.18 7.74
C THR A 86 23.06 -11.26 6.70
N ARG A 87 22.56 -10.86 5.51
CA ARG A 87 22.32 -11.76 4.38
C ARG A 87 23.61 -12.48 3.95
N ALA A 88 24.69 -11.74 3.72
CA ALA A 88 25.96 -12.33 3.28
C ALA A 88 26.48 -13.38 4.27
N ARG A 89 26.43 -13.08 5.58
CA ARG A 89 26.82 -14.01 6.65
C ARG A 89 25.98 -15.28 6.64
N VAL A 90 24.65 -15.15 6.59
CA VAL A 90 23.74 -16.31 6.62
C VAL A 90 23.93 -17.19 5.38
N VAL A 91 24.08 -16.58 4.20
CA VAL A 91 24.35 -17.32 2.95
C VAL A 91 25.71 -18.03 3.01
N ALA A 92 26.76 -17.35 3.48
CA ALA A 92 28.08 -17.96 3.64
C ALA A 92 28.07 -19.11 4.67
N GLN A 93 27.31 -18.98 5.76
CA GLN A 93 27.10 -20.05 6.74
C GLN A 93 26.33 -21.22 6.15
N ALA A 94 25.32 -20.98 5.30
CA ALA A 94 24.58 -22.05 4.63
C ALA A 94 25.46 -22.82 3.63
N ILE A 95 26.35 -22.12 2.92
CA ILE A 95 27.27 -22.72 1.94
C ILE A 95 28.46 -23.41 2.64
N GLY A 96 29.02 -22.79 3.69
CA GLY A 96 30.20 -23.29 4.42
C GLY A 96 29.89 -24.19 5.63
N GLY A 97 28.63 -24.26 6.06
CA GLY A 97 28.17 -24.95 7.28
C GLY A 97 28.11 -26.47 7.19
N ALA A 98 28.45 -27.07 6.04
CA ALA A 98 28.67 -28.52 5.95
C ALA A 98 30.07 -28.96 6.46
N VAL A 99 30.99 -28.03 6.78
CA VAL A 99 32.35 -28.38 7.21
C VAL A 99 32.83 -27.50 8.37
N LYS A 100 32.42 -27.83 9.60
CA LYS A 100 33.31 -27.88 10.78
C LYS A 100 32.60 -28.48 11.98
N VAL A 101 32.68 -29.80 12.11
CA VAL A 101 32.74 -30.44 13.44
C VAL A 101 34.10 -30.03 14.02
N ARG A 102 34.11 -29.40 15.18
CA ARG A 102 35.33 -29.16 15.95
C ARG A 102 35.44 -30.29 16.95
N ASP A 103 36.52 -31.06 16.86
CA ASP A 103 36.99 -32.00 17.89
C ASP A 103 37.32 -31.27 19.20
#